data_AF-A0A3E2H1F7-F1
#
_entry.id   AF-A0A3E2H1F7-F1
#
_cell.length_a   1.000
_cell.length_b   1.000
_cell.length_c   1.000
_cell.angle_alpha   90.00
_cell.angle_beta   90.00
_cell.angle_gamma   90.00
#
_symmetry.space_group_name_H-M   'P 1'
#
loop_
_entity.id
_entity.type
_entity.pdbx_description
1 polymer ?
#
loop_
_entity_poly.entity_id
_entity_poly.type
_entity_poly.pdbx_seq_one_letter_code
_entity_poly.pdbx_strand_id
1 'polypeptide(L)'
;MPLPENASNASSPTQKCLFLTLPLEVRYSIYKFVLLRATPIQPNICAILKCVHKFKDNDVNSKDHPPETVLAISRTCRQIQHESLTIYYGLNVFSFSNTLYAYLYLSYIGQQRCAYVRNIQFMWAIYRGQASRMNLYRITKLFAQSLSTCVSLRTLHIGVARHARDGTSVKYSAPTDLFVSEATPLLRAALCGRGDSIEIKVREIFEWGREDNFEGEIKPPEKSSNARFKEHFDVDHLKAFEKSLREEAMKDQIENFLVAGIEDSRDYLALGRGQVKPSNSRELAERIYRKRIAELPTRYHGMYVAVGPDNNMVPLADYMLQRLSNVSFIRDRVTP
;
A
#
# COMPACT_ATOMS: atom_id res chain seq x y z
N MET A 1 30.22 -30.75 -47.30
CA MET A 1 31.21 -30.68 -46.20
C MET A 1 30.52 -31.15 -44.93
N PRO A 2 31.04 -32.19 -44.24
CA PRO A 2 30.44 -32.68 -43.01
C PRO A 2 30.86 -31.82 -41.82
N LEU A 3 29.91 -31.51 -40.94
CA LEU A 3 30.15 -30.84 -39.66
C LEU A 3 30.79 -31.81 -38.67
N PRO A 4 31.76 -31.38 -37.85
CA PRO A 4 32.40 -32.27 -36.88
C PRO A 4 31.44 -32.56 -35.71
N GLU A 5 30.92 -33.79 -35.69
CA GLU A 5 30.42 -34.46 -34.49
C GLU A 5 31.61 -34.73 -33.57
N ASN A 6 31.87 -33.83 -32.61
CA ASN A 6 32.66 -34.13 -31.42
C ASN A 6 32.49 -33.01 -30.40
N ALA A 7 31.38 -33.05 -29.66
CA ALA A 7 31.25 -32.32 -28.40
C ALA A 7 31.10 -33.37 -27.28
N SER A 8 32.24 -33.98 -26.95
CA SER A 8 32.39 -34.88 -25.81
C SER A 8 32.05 -34.11 -24.52
N ASN A 9 31.14 -34.70 -23.77
CA ASN A 9 30.63 -34.31 -22.46
C ASN A 9 31.74 -34.01 -21.43
N ALA A 10 32.30 -32.80 -21.45
CA ALA A 10 33.06 -32.25 -20.32
C ALA A 10 32.06 -31.57 -19.38
N SER A 11 31.39 -32.36 -18.52
CA SER A 11 30.67 -31.84 -17.37
C SER A 11 31.69 -31.27 -16.38
N SER A 12 32.09 -30.02 -16.59
CA SER A 12 32.90 -29.28 -15.62
C SER A 12 32.21 -29.37 -14.25
N PRO A 13 32.94 -29.71 -13.17
CA PRO A 13 32.36 -29.78 -11.84
C PRO A 13 31.68 -28.44 -11.54
N THR A 14 30.38 -28.48 -11.26
CA THR A 14 29.57 -27.32 -10.92
C THR A 14 30.25 -26.60 -9.77
N GLN A 15 30.97 -25.52 -10.08
CA GLN A 15 31.70 -24.74 -9.10
C GLN A 15 30.70 -24.21 -8.08
N LYS A 16 30.67 -24.83 -6.90
CA LYS A 16 29.74 -24.47 -5.84
C LYS A 16 30.04 -23.03 -5.42
N CYS A 17 29.03 -22.18 -5.47
CA CYS A 17 29.14 -20.81 -4.97
C CYS A 17 29.44 -20.84 -3.47
N LEU A 18 30.69 -20.53 -3.08
CA LEU A 18 31.14 -20.56 -1.69
C LEU A 18 30.33 -19.62 -0.78
N PHE A 19 29.75 -18.56 -1.34
CA PHE A 19 28.86 -17.70 -0.58
C PHE A 19 27.61 -18.44 -0.09
N LEU A 20 27.06 -19.36 -0.89
CA LEU A 20 25.88 -20.15 -0.52
C LEU A 20 26.19 -21.28 0.47
N THR A 21 27.45 -21.57 0.76
CA THR A 21 27.83 -22.52 1.83
C THR A 21 27.83 -21.88 3.21
N LEU A 22 27.74 -20.55 3.31
CA LEU A 22 27.57 -19.84 4.57
C LEU A 22 26.18 -20.09 5.17
N PRO A 23 26.01 -20.13 6.50
CA PRO A 23 24.69 -20.14 7.15
C PRO A 23 23.83 -18.96 6.70
N LEU A 24 22.50 -19.16 6.69
CA LEU A 24 21.54 -18.17 6.21
C LEU A 24 21.67 -16.85 6.98
N GLU A 25 21.92 -16.92 8.29
CA GLU A 25 22.07 -15.79 9.20
C GLU A 25 23.28 -14.91 8.83
N VAL A 26 24.38 -15.55 8.44
CA VAL A 26 25.60 -14.86 7.99
C VAL A 26 25.35 -14.18 6.65
N ARG A 27 24.73 -14.89 5.68
CA ARG A 27 24.35 -14.28 4.39
C ARG A 27 23.41 -13.08 4.59
N TYR A 28 22.41 -13.24 5.46
CA TYR A 28 21.46 -12.19 5.80
C TYR A 28 22.14 -10.95 6.40
N SER A 29 23.12 -11.16 7.27
CA SER A 29 23.94 -10.07 7.85
C SER A 29 24.75 -9.34 6.77
N ILE A 30 25.36 -10.09 5.83
CA ILE A 30 26.10 -9.52 4.70
C ILE A 30 25.16 -8.72 3.79
N TYR A 31 23.99 -9.26 3.45
CA TYR A 31 23.02 -8.53 2.63
C TYR A 31 22.52 -7.26 3.32
N LYS A 32 22.23 -7.31 4.62
CA LYS A 32 21.85 -6.10 5.38
C LYS A 32 22.94 -5.04 5.30
N PHE A 33 24.19 -5.43 5.49
CA PHE A 33 25.33 -4.51 5.40
C PHE A 33 25.46 -3.87 4.01
N VAL A 34 25.21 -4.63 2.93
CA VAL A 34 25.37 -4.14 1.55
C VAL A 34 24.16 -3.37 1.03
N LEU A 35 22.95 -3.79 1.39
CA LEU A 35 21.70 -3.38 0.75
C LEU A 35 20.86 -2.41 1.57
N LEU A 36 21.03 -2.36 2.89
CA LEU A 36 20.26 -1.46 3.75
C LEU A 36 20.89 -0.06 3.75
N ARG A 37 20.06 0.95 3.56
CA ARG A 37 20.44 2.36 3.67
C ARG A 37 19.93 2.91 4.99
N ALA A 38 20.75 3.75 5.63
CA ALA A 38 20.35 4.49 6.81
C ALA A 38 19.28 5.54 6.48
N THR A 39 19.36 6.12 5.28
CA THR A 39 18.40 7.11 4.78
C THR A 39 17.39 6.48 3.82
N PRO A 40 16.18 7.07 3.70
CA PRO A 40 15.22 6.66 2.69
C PRO A 40 15.82 6.72 1.28
N ILE A 41 15.67 5.65 0.52
CA ILE A 41 16.12 5.57 -0.87
C ILE A 41 15.23 6.48 -1.71
N GLN A 42 15.85 7.40 -2.46
CA GLN A 42 15.19 8.25 -3.44
C GLN A 42 15.54 7.76 -4.85
N PRO A 43 14.68 6.95 -5.51
CA PRO A 43 15.00 6.45 -6.83
C PRO A 43 15.11 7.60 -7.84
N ASN A 44 16.19 7.60 -8.64
CA ASN A 44 16.38 8.57 -9.71
C ASN A 44 15.49 8.23 -10.91
N ILE A 45 14.21 8.64 -10.84
CA ILE A 45 13.20 8.35 -11.87
C ILE A 45 13.61 8.91 -13.22
N CYS A 46 14.23 10.09 -13.26
CA CYS A 46 14.73 10.68 -14.50
C CYS A 46 15.79 9.79 -15.17
N ALA A 47 16.72 9.24 -14.40
CA ALA A 47 17.70 8.29 -14.92
C ALA A 47 17.03 6.99 -15.41
N ILE A 48 16.08 6.44 -14.64
CA ILE A 48 15.30 5.25 -15.04
C ILE A 48 14.60 5.50 -16.38
N LEU A 49 13.89 6.62 -16.52
CA LEU A 49 13.20 6.97 -17.76
C LEU A 49 14.18 7.10 -18.92
N LYS A 50 15.33 7.78 -18.73
CA LYS A 50 16.36 7.88 -19.78
C LYS A 50 16.88 6.51 -20.20
N CYS A 51 17.17 5.62 -19.25
CA CYS A 51 17.58 4.25 -19.55
C CYS A 51 16.51 3.52 -20.37
N VAL A 52 15.24 3.59 -19.97
CA VAL A 52 14.12 2.94 -20.68
C VAL A 52 13.96 3.47 -22.11
N HIS A 53 14.14 4.78 -22.35
CA HIS A 53 14.08 5.34 -23.70
C HIS A 53 15.26 4.85 -24.56
N LYS A 54 16.49 4.87 -24.03
CA LYS A 54 17.67 4.35 -24.75
C LYS A 54 17.53 2.88 -25.16
N PHE A 55 16.94 2.05 -24.29
CA PHE A 55 16.64 0.65 -24.62
C PHE A 55 15.66 0.51 -25.79
N LYS A 56 14.73 1.46 -25.98
CA LYS A 56 13.80 1.45 -27.12
C LYS A 56 14.46 1.90 -28.41
N ASP A 57 15.44 2.80 -28.31
CA ASP A 57 16.14 3.36 -29.47
C ASP A 57 17.28 2.45 -29.99
N ASN A 58 17.43 1.23 -29.45
CA ASN A 58 18.46 0.25 -29.82
C ASN A 58 19.91 0.76 -29.74
N ASP A 59 20.18 1.79 -28.96
CA ASP A 59 21.54 2.28 -28.76
C ASP A 59 22.28 1.40 -27.73
N VAL A 60 22.71 0.22 -28.19
CA VAL A 60 23.38 -0.83 -27.40
C VAL A 60 24.74 -0.38 -26.85
N ASN A 61 25.27 0.77 -27.29
CA ASN A 61 26.61 1.23 -26.94
C ASN A 61 26.69 2.15 -25.71
N SER A 62 25.58 2.50 -25.07
CA SER A 62 25.66 3.31 -23.86
C SER A 62 26.13 2.46 -22.67
N LYS A 63 27.34 2.76 -22.16
CA LYS A 63 27.91 2.21 -20.91
C LYS A 63 27.14 2.68 -19.65
N ASP A 64 25.91 3.14 -19.80
CA ASP A 64 25.10 3.65 -18.70
C ASP A 64 24.63 2.46 -17.87
N HIS A 65 25.33 2.23 -16.75
CA HIS A 65 24.96 1.21 -15.80
C HIS A 65 23.52 1.42 -15.31
N PRO A 66 22.75 0.34 -15.09
CA PRO A 66 21.42 0.44 -14.51
C PRO A 66 21.51 1.20 -13.17
N PRO A 67 20.53 2.08 -12.88
CA PRO A 67 20.63 3.09 -11.83
C PRO A 67 20.81 2.53 -10.41
N GLU A 68 20.55 1.23 -10.20
CA GLU A 68 20.71 0.54 -8.92
C GLU A 68 21.87 -0.46 -8.99
N THR A 69 23.12 0.04 -9.04
CA THR A 69 24.33 -0.81 -8.91
C THR A 69 24.32 -1.62 -7.61
N VAL A 70 23.61 -1.14 -6.59
CA VAL A 70 23.40 -1.83 -5.31
C VAL A 70 22.75 -3.21 -5.48
N LEU A 71 21.95 -3.42 -6.54
CA LEU A 71 21.32 -4.71 -6.84
C LEU A 71 22.18 -5.63 -7.74
N ALA A 72 23.47 -5.33 -7.92
CA ALA A 72 24.37 -6.18 -8.69
C ALA A 72 24.47 -7.60 -8.10
N ILE A 73 24.48 -7.72 -6.76
CA ILE A 73 24.54 -9.03 -6.08
C ILE A 73 23.32 -9.91 -6.42
N SER A 74 22.15 -9.30 -6.62
CA SER A 74 20.91 -9.99 -6.97
C SER A 74 20.91 -10.60 -8.38
N ARG A 75 21.95 -10.34 -9.20
CA ARG A 75 22.08 -10.89 -10.56
C ARG A 75 22.90 -12.18 -10.62
N THR A 76 23.44 -12.65 -9.50
CA THR A 76 24.37 -13.79 -9.47
C THR A 76 23.66 -15.13 -9.64
N CYS A 77 22.69 -15.45 -8.78
CA CYS A 77 21.87 -16.66 -8.88
C CYS A 77 20.48 -16.45 -8.28
N ARG A 78 19.52 -17.34 -8.59
CA ARG A 78 18.11 -17.22 -8.16
C ARG A 78 17.94 -17.17 -6.64
N GLN A 79 18.74 -17.95 -5.90
CA GLN A 79 18.67 -17.94 -4.44
C GLN A 79 19.13 -16.60 -3.86
N ILE A 80 20.31 -16.12 -4.30
CA ILE A 80 20.83 -14.82 -3.87
C ILE A 80 19.88 -13.70 -4.28
N GLN A 81 19.31 -13.78 -5.49
CA GLN A 81 18.28 -12.85 -5.96
C GLN A 81 17.10 -12.80 -4.99
N HIS A 82 16.50 -13.93 -4.64
CA HIS A 82 15.34 -13.96 -3.74
C HIS A 82 15.67 -13.44 -2.33
N GLU A 83 16.79 -13.89 -1.76
CA GLU A 83 17.24 -13.45 -0.42
C GLU A 83 17.53 -11.94 -0.40
N SER A 84 18.28 -11.43 -1.38
CA SER A 84 18.67 -10.01 -1.46
C SER A 84 17.50 -9.07 -1.77
N LEU A 85 16.59 -9.41 -2.68
CA LEU A 85 15.45 -8.56 -3.01
C LEU A 85 14.48 -8.42 -1.84
N THR A 86 14.30 -9.50 -1.07
CA THR A 86 13.47 -9.47 0.16
C THR A 86 14.04 -8.48 1.18
N ILE A 87 15.37 -8.37 1.27
CA ILE A 87 16.04 -7.44 2.17
C ILE A 87 15.98 -6.00 1.62
N TYR A 88 16.35 -5.82 0.35
CA TYR A 88 16.39 -4.50 -0.26
C TYR A 88 15.00 -3.83 -0.28
N TYR A 89 13.98 -4.50 -0.80
CA TYR A 89 12.63 -3.92 -0.85
C TYR A 89 11.88 -4.02 0.49
N GLY A 90 12.21 -5.01 1.31
CA GLY A 90 11.49 -5.29 2.55
C GLY A 90 11.95 -4.46 3.75
N LEU A 91 13.20 -3.99 3.77
CA LEU A 91 13.73 -3.26 4.92
C LEU A 91 13.98 -1.78 4.62
N ASN A 92 14.27 -1.39 3.39
CA ASN A 92 14.46 0.01 3.05
C ASN A 92 13.12 0.77 3.00
N VAL A 93 13.23 2.10 3.12
CA VAL A 93 12.13 3.05 2.88
C VAL A 93 12.33 3.69 1.52
N PHE A 94 11.31 3.62 0.65
CA PHE A 94 11.34 4.27 -0.66
C PHE A 94 10.63 5.60 -0.59
N SER A 95 11.33 6.66 -0.99
CA SER A 95 10.90 8.04 -0.85
C SER A 95 10.73 8.70 -2.20
N PHE A 96 9.54 9.22 -2.46
CA PHE A 96 9.19 9.83 -3.73
C PHE A 96 8.77 11.29 -3.57
N SER A 97 9.38 12.14 -4.38
CA SER A 97 9.06 13.56 -4.41
C SER A 97 7.63 13.86 -4.88
N ASN A 98 6.96 12.93 -5.56
CA ASN A 98 5.55 13.08 -5.95
C ASN A 98 4.89 11.73 -6.29
N THR A 99 3.57 11.74 -6.50
CA THR A 99 2.77 10.53 -6.79
C THR A 99 3.11 9.91 -8.15
N LEU A 100 3.45 10.72 -9.15
CA LEU A 100 3.86 10.23 -10.47
C LEU A 100 5.16 9.41 -10.37
N TYR A 101 6.11 9.88 -9.59
CA TYR A 101 7.41 9.22 -9.39
C TYR A 101 7.25 7.90 -8.65
N ALA A 102 6.41 7.87 -7.62
CA ALA A 102 6.05 6.63 -6.93
C ALA A 102 5.44 5.61 -7.91
N TYR A 103 4.46 6.03 -8.72
CA TYR A 103 3.85 5.19 -9.75
C TYR A 103 4.87 4.66 -10.78
N LEU A 104 5.70 5.54 -11.34
CA LEU A 104 6.68 5.17 -12.36
C LEU A 104 7.70 4.18 -11.82
N TYR A 105 8.16 4.36 -10.58
CA TYR A 105 9.10 3.42 -9.95
C TYR A 105 8.47 2.05 -9.71
N LEU A 106 7.28 2.00 -9.11
CA LEU A 106 6.58 0.74 -8.84
C LEU A 106 6.27 -0.01 -10.14
N SER A 107 5.91 0.72 -11.20
CA SER A 107 5.72 0.13 -12.53
C SER A 107 7.02 -0.41 -13.12
N TYR A 108 8.14 0.29 -12.93
CA TYR A 108 9.46 -0.10 -13.43
C TYR A 108 10.01 -1.37 -12.75
N ILE A 109 9.90 -1.48 -11.43
CA ILE A 109 10.40 -2.66 -10.70
C ILE A 109 9.54 -3.91 -10.93
N GLY A 110 8.29 -3.72 -11.36
CA GLY A 110 7.36 -4.79 -11.72
C GLY A 110 6.71 -5.48 -10.52
N GLN A 111 5.61 -6.18 -10.78
CA GLN A 111 4.74 -6.79 -9.75
C GLN A 111 5.48 -7.72 -8.79
N GLN A 112 6.41 -8.54 -9.30
CA GLN A 112 7.18 -9.48 -8.48
C GLN A 112 8.01 -8.76 -7.40
N ARG A 113 8.60 -7.60 -7.73
CA ARG A 113 9.41 -6.84 -6.77
C ARG A 113 8.55 -5.97 -5.87
N CYS A 114 7.46 -5.41 -6.39
CA CYS A 114 6.46 -4.71 -5.59
C CYS A 114 5.96 -5.57 -4.42
N ALA A 115 5.80 -6.87 -4.62
CA ALA A 115 5.36 -7.78 -3.56
C ALA A 115 6.26 -7.77 -2.30
N TYR A 116 7.54 -7.39 -2.43
CA TYR A 116 8.48 -7.25 -1.31
C TYR A 116 8.49 -5.85 -0.69
N VAL A 117 7.94 -4.83 -1.35
CA VAL A 117 7.98 -3.44 -0.87
C VAL A 117 7.16 -3.30 0.40
N ARG A 118 7.82 -2.87 1.49
CA ARG A 118 7.16 -2.70 2.79
C ARG A 118 6.94 -1.26 3.20
N ASN A 119 7.85 -0.34 2.85
CA ASN A 119 7.83 1.02 3.37
C ASN A 119 7.88 2.03 2.23
N ILE A 120 6.81 2.79 2.06
CA ILE A 120 6.72 3.85 1.06
C ILE A 120 6.43 5.16 1.77
N GLN A 121 7.15 6.20 1.35
CA GLN A 121 6.82 7.57 1.67
C GLN A 121 6.76 8.40 0.39
N PHE A 122 5.75 9.22 0.23
CA PHE A 122 5.61 10.03 -0.97
C PHE A 122 4.85 11.31 -0.70
N MET A 123 5.13 12.33 -1.50
CA MET A 123 4.27 13.50 -1.56
C MET A 123 3.08 13.24 -2.48
N TRP A 124 1.87 13.38 -1.95
CA TRP A 124 0.63 13.29 -2.70
C TRP A 124 0.35 14.60 -3.43
N ALA A 125 1.06 14.80 -4.54
CA ALA A 125 0.92 15.96 -5.40
C ALA A 125 1.47 15.66 -6.80
N ILE A 126 1.31 16.63 -7.69
CA ILE A 126 1.94 16.67 -9.00
C ILE A 126 2.62 18.04 -9.17
N TYR A 127 3.88 18.04 -9.59
CA TYR A 127 4.58 19.29 -9.90
C TYR A 127 4.23 19.81 -11.30
N ARG A 128 4.03 21.13 -11.38
CA ARG A 128 3.82 21.85 -12.65
C ARG A 128 5.06 21.64 -13.54
N GLY A 129 4.83 21.24 -14.80
CA GLY A 129 5.88 20.91 -15.77
C GLY A 129 6.00 19.41 -16.08
N GLN A 130 5.70 18.53 -15.12
CA GLN A 130 5.71 17.07 -15.34
C GLN A 130 4.39 16.54 -15.92
N ALA A 131 3.34 17.36 -15.89
CA ALA A 131 1.97 16.90 -16.04
C ALA A 131 1.11 17.78 -16.94
N SER A 132 1.68 18.31 -18.04
CA SER A 132 0.89 19.03 -19.05
C SER A 132 -0.27 18.18 -19.62
N ARG A 133 -0.29 16.86 -19.37
CA ARG A 133 -1.31 15.93 -19.85
C ARG A 133 -2.01 15.08 -18.77
N MET A 134 -1.63 15.17 -17.48
CA MET A 134 -2.18 14.32 -16.42
C MET A 134 -2.60 15.12 -15.19
N ASN A 135 -3.78 14.82 -14.65
CA ASN A 135 -4.25 15.39 -13.39
C ASN A 135 -3.99 14.44 -12.21
N LEU A 136 -4.17 14.93 -10.98
CA LEU A 136 -3.90 14.18 -9.75
C LEU A 136 -4.76 12.91 -9.66
N TYR A 137 -6.02 13.00 -10.09
CA TYR A 137 -6.92 11.87 -10.20
C TYR A 137 -6.33 10.72 -11.02
N ARG A 138 -5.91 10.97 -12.27
CA ARG A 138 -5.36 9.93 -13.16
C ARG A 138 -4.10 9.29 -12.60
N ILE A 139 -3.19 10.09 -12.05
CA ILE A 139 -1.94 9.57 -11.49
C ILE A 139 -2.21 8.81 -10.18
N THR A 140 -3.10 9.28 -9.33
CA THR A 140 -3.49 8.57 -8.11
C THR A 140 -4.16 7.24 -8.45
N LYS A 141 -4.96 7.16 -9.53
CA LYS A 141 -5.54 5.90 -10.03
C LYS A 141 -4.45 4.89 -10.41
N LEU A 142 -3.45 5.33 -11.17
CA LEU A 142 -2.34 4.48 -11.61
C LEU A 142 -1.43 4.06 -10.44
N PHE A 143 -1.18 4.99 -9.51
CA PHE A 143 -0.46 4.70 -8.27
C PHE A 143 -1.22 3.69 -7.41
N ALA A 144 -2.52 3.86 -7.21
CA ALA A 144 -3.39 2.93 -6.48
C ALA A 144 -3.31 1.50 -7.05
N GLN A 145 -3.35 1.36 -8.37
CA GLN A 145 -3.17 0.07 -9.06
C GLN A 145 -1.78 -0.54 -8.82
N SER A 146 -0.73 0.28 -8.75
CA SER A 146 0.61 -0.21 -8.44
C SER A 146 0.75 -0.58 -6.97
N LEU A 147 0.11 0.20 -6.09
CA LEU A 147 0.12 -0.02 -4.65
C LEU A 147 -0.56 -1.34 -4.30
N SER A 148 -1.65 -1.72 -4.97
CA SER A 148 -2.32 -3.02 -4.75
C SER A 148 -1.39 -4.23 -4.98
N THR A 149 -0.36 -4.09 -5.82
CA THR A 149 0.67 -5.13 -6.02
C THR A 149 1.67 -5.23 -4.86
N CYS A 150 1.75 -4.21 -4.01
CA CYS A 150 2.60 -4.18 -2.82
C CYS A 150 1.93 -4.93 -1.67
N VAL A 151 1.80 -6.25 -1.78
CA VAL A 151 1.10 -7.08 -0.78
C VAL A 151 1.76 -7.09 0.60
N SER A 152 3.07 -6.81 0.66
CA SER A 152 3.81 -6.71 1.93
C SER A 152 3.83 -5.31 2.54
N LEU A 153 3.14 -4.32 1.97
CA LEU A 153 3.18 -2.94 2.45
C LEU A 153 2.79 -2.85 3.94
N ARG A 154 3.71 -2.34 4.76
CA ARG A 154 3.58 -2.15 6.21
C ARG A 154 3.53 -0.69 6.62
N THR A 155 4.16 0.19 5.87
CA THR A 155 4.24 1.61 6.22
C THR A 155 3.95 2.46 4.99
N LEU A 156 3.00 3.38 5.11
CA LEU A 156 2.66 4.36 4.09
C LEU A 156 2.64 5.77 4.70
N HIS A 157 3.67 6.55 4.40
CA HIS A 157 3.73 7.95 4.80
C HIS A 157 3.33 8.85 3.62
N ILE A 158 2.32 9.70 3.84
CA ILE A 158 1.74 10.58 2.82
C ILE A 158 2.04 12.02 3.22
N GLY A 159 2.84 12.72 2.43
CA GLY A 159 2.90 14.18 2.55
C GLY A 159 1.85 14.83 1.70
N VAL A 160 1.12 15.76 2.30
CA VAL A 160 0.28 16.68 1.56
C VAL A 160 0.96 18.03 1.51
N ALA A 161 0.82 18.73 0.39
CA ALA A 161 1.36 20.07 0.23
C ALA A 161 0.26 20.96 -0.36
N ARG A 162 0.51 22.27 -0.45
CA ARG A 162 -0.38 23.19 -1.18
C ARG A 162 -0.70 22.69 -2.60
N HIS A 163 0.21 21.98 -3.25
CA HIS A 163 0.04 21.44 -4.59
C HIS A 163 -0.67 20.08 -4.67
N ALA A 164 -1.03 19.48 -3.52
CA ALA A 164 -2.01 18.40 -3.48
C ALA A 164 -3.41 18.89 -3.93
N ARG A 165 -3.59 20.22 -4.03
CA ARG A 165 -4.69 20.86 -4.75
C ARG A 165 -4.54 20.47 -6.21
N ASP A 166 -5.48 19.65 -6.71
CA ASP A 166 -5.68 19.33 -8.12
C ASP A 166 -5.16 20.48 -8.98
N GLY A 167 -4.11 20.22 -9.78
CA GLY A 167 -3.13 21.20 -10.28
C GLY A 167 -3.64 22.39 -11.12
N THR A 168 -4.92 22.74 -11.03
CA THR A 168 -5.71 23.57 -11.92
C THR A 168 -6.16 24.92 -11.37
N SER A 169 -5.99 25.30 -10.09
CA SER A 169 -6.48 26.64 -9.69
C SER A 169 -5.65 27.40 -8.63
N VAL A 170 -5.09 28.52 -9.08
CA VAL A 170 -4.49 29.59 -8.26
C VAL A 170 -5.57 30.45 -7.60
N LYS A 171 -6.86 30.28 -7.92
CA LYS A 171 -7.91 31.26 -7.62
C LYS A 171 -8.77 31.00 -6.38
N TYR A 172 -8.59 29.91 -5.65
CA TYR A 172 -9.39 29.65 -4.44
C TYR A 172 -8.60 29.88 -3.14
N SER A 173 -9.12 30.79 -2.32
CA SER A 173 -8.58 31.27 -1.04
C SER A 173 -9.07 30.49 0.19
N ALA A 174 -9.87 29.44 0.02
CA ALA A 174 -10.40 28.66 1.14
C ALA A 174 -9.50 27.46 1.53
N PRO A 175 -9.48 27.04 2.81
CA PRO A 175 -8.85 25.80 3.24
C PRO A 175 -9.40 24.63 2.42
N THR A 176 -8.52 23.88 1.77
CA THR A 176 -8.95 22.83 0.86
C THR A 176 -9.09 21.54 1.63
N ASP A 177 -10.33 21.08 1.76
CA ASP A 177 -10.65 19.83 2.40
C ASP A 177 -10.08 18.65 1.58
N LEU A 178 -9.10 17.93 2.13
CA LEU A 178 -8.55 16.68 1.55
C LEU A 178 -9.63 15.66 1.18
N PHE A 179 -10.77 15.65 1.88
CA PHE A 179 -11.89 14.75 1.60
C PHE A 179 -12.63 15.10 0.30
N VAL A 180 -12.52 16.35 -0.18
CA VAL A 180 -13.20 16.82 -1.41
C VAL A 180 -12.42 16.47 -2.68
N SER A 181 -11.14 16.10 -2.59
CA SER A 181 -10.37 15.70 -3.77
C SER A 181 -10.96 14.45 -4.42
N GLU A 182 -11.18 14.50 -5.74
CA GLU A 182 -11.65 13.35 -6.53
C GLU A 182 -10.70 12.14 -6.46
N ALA A 183 -9.44 12.38 -6.08
CA ALA A 183 -8.43 11.34 -5.94
C ALA A 183 -8.50 10.59 -4.59
N THR A 184 -9.16 11.16 -3.57
CA THR A 184 -9.30 10.54 -2.24
C THR A 184 -9.95 9.16 -2.27
N PRO A 185 -11.09 8.94 -2.96
CA PRO A 185 -11.70 7.62 -3.05
C PRO A 185 -10.78 6.55 -3.65
N LEU A 186 -9.91 6.93 -4.60
CA LEU A 186 -8.97 5.99 -5.22
C LEU A 186 -7.87 5.56 -4.25
N LEU A 187 -7.35 6.49 -3.45
CA LEU A 187 -6.35 6.20 -2.44
C LEU A 187 -6.94 5.30 -1.34
N ARG A 188 -8.17 5.59 -0.88
CA ARG A 188 -8.93 4.75 0.05
C ARG A 188 -9.11 3.33 -0.48
N ALA A 189 -9.59 3.19 -1.72
CA ALA A 189 -9.77 1.89 -2.35
C ALA A 189 -8.47 1.08 -2.45
N ALA A 190 -7.31 1.73 -2.64
CA ALA A 190 -6.00 1.06 -2.68
C ALA A 190 -5.53 0.51 -1.33
N LEU A 191 -6.11 1.04 -0.24
CA LEU A 191 -5.80 0.67 1.13
C LEU A 191 -6.80 -0.33 1.72
N CYS A 192 -8.01 -0.40 1.15
CA CYS A 192 -9.08 -1.29 1.57
C CYS A 192 -8.55 -2.72 1.82
N GLY A 193 -8.86 -3.24 3.00
CA GLY A 193 -8.55 -4.63 3.38
C GLY A 193 -7.11 -4.96 3.73
N ARG A 194 -6.22 -3.97 3.83
CA ARG A 194 -4.84 -4.21 4.30
C ARG A 194 -4.74 -4.52 5.81
N GLY A 195 -5.82 -4.29 6.54
CA GLY A 195 -5.98 -4.59 7.95
C GLY A 195 -5.11 -3.74 8.88
N ASP A 196 -5.02 -4.15 10.14
CA ASP A 196 -4.17 -3.52 11.17
C ASP A 196 -2.66 -3.56 10.89
N SER A 197 -2.27 -4.17 9.77
CA SER A 197 -0.89 -4.49 9.46
C SER A 197 -0.15 -3.37 8.73
N ILE A 198 -0.85 -2.29 8.40
CA ILE A 198 -0.31 -1.10 7.75
C ILE A 198 -0.38 0.13 8.67
N GLU A 199 0.77 0.74 8.92
CA GLU A 199 0.90 2.05 9.53
C GLU A 199 0.74 3.14 8.47
N ILE A 200 -0.28 3.98 8.62
CA ILE A 200 -0.51 5.14 7.74
C ILE A 200 -0.24 6.40 8.54
N LYS A 201 0.59 7.29 7.99
CA LYS A 201 0.82 8.65 8.54
C LYS A 201 0.58 9.70 7.47
N VAL A 202 -0.11 10.77 7.83
CA VAL A 202 -0.34 11.93 6.96
C VAL A 202 0.27 13.17 7.60
N ARG A 203 1.05 13.92 6.83
CA ARG A 203 1.69 15.17 7.31
C ARG A 203 1.66 16.24 6.24
N GLU A 204 1.54 17.50 6.64
CA GLU A 204 1.84 18.59 5.72
C GLU A 204 3.36 18.70 5.52
N ILE A 205 3.82 18.75 4.27
CA ILE A 205 5.24 18.83 3.93
C ILE A 205 5.43 20.01 2.97
N PHE A 206 6.29 20.93 3.38
CA PHE A 206 6.61 22.15 2.62
C PHE A 206 7.73 21.90 1.60
N GLU A 207 8.72 21.09 1.98
CA GLU A 207 9.82 20.66 1.12
C GLU A 207 10.09 19.18 1.38
N TRP A 208 9.95 18.37 0.34
CA TRP A 208 10.29 16.96 0.41
C TRP A 208 11.79 16.80 0.17
N GLY A 209 12.58 16.87 1.26
CA GLY A 209 14.00 16.52 1.33
C GLY A 209 14.89 16.88 0.14
N ARG A 210 15.71 17.95 0.27
CA ARG A 210 17.06 17.89 -0.32
C ARG A 210 17.85 16.80 0.43
N GLU A 211 18.78 16.14 -0.24
CA GLU A 211 19.44 14.88 0.17
C GLU A 211 20.13 14.90 1.56
N ASP A 212 20.27 16.05 2.22
CA ASP A 212 21.23 16.24 3.32
C ASP A 212 20.69 16.15 4.77
N ASN A 213 19.37 16.07 5.02
CA ASN A 213 18.82 16.29 6.39
C ASN A 213 17.86 15.20 6.93
N PHE A 214 18.08 13.90 6.65
CA PHE A 214 17.09 12.86 6.99
C PHE A 214 17.40 11.95 8.19
N GLU A 215 18.53 12.10 8.88
CA GLU A 215 18.82 11.30 10.10
C GLU A 215 18.22 11.89 11.39
N GLY A 216 17.60 13.06 11.33
CA GLY A 216 16.81 13.59 12.45
C GLY A 216 15.36 13.16 12.33
N GLU A 217 14.69 12.92 13.47
CA GLU A 217 13.25 13.20 13.56
C GLU A 217 12.95 14.45 12.73
N ILE A 218 11.90 14.41 11.89
CA ILE A 218 11.45 15.58 11.15
C ILE A 218 11.12 16.64 12.20
N LYS A 219 12.10 17.48 12.54
CA LYS A 219 11.93 18.51 13.54
C LYS A 219 10.85 19.42 12.95
N PRO A 220 9.78 19.73 13.71
CA PRO A 220 8.90 20.81 13.31
C PRO A 220 9.82 22.02 13.03
N PRO A 221 9.58 22.76 11.93
CA PRO A 221 10.49 23.82 11.51
C PRO A 221 10.86 24.66 12.72
N GLU A 222 12.11 24.56 13.17
CA GLU A 222 12.61 25.37 14.29
C GLU A 222 12.25 26.79 13.94
N LYS A 223 11.42 27.43 14.78
CA LYS A 223 10.71 28.69 14.56
C LYS A 223 11.58 29.71 13.83
N SER A 224 11.66 29.55 12.52
CA SER A 224 12.37 30.44 11.65
C SER A 224 11.46 31.65 11.57
N SER A 225 11.93 32.77 12.08
CA SER A 225 11.21 34.04 12.15
C SER A 225 10.77 34.57 10.77
N ASN A 226 11.06 33.85 9.69
CA ASN A 226 10.50 34.06 8.37
C ASN A 226 9.05 33.55 8.31
N ALA A 227 8.10 34.48 8.50
CA ALA A 227 6.65 34.33 8.44
C ALA A 227 6.04 33.78 7.11
N ARG A 228 6.76 32.97 6.33
CA ARG A 228 6.35 32.52 4.98
C ARG A 228 5.77 31.10 4.92
N PHE A 229 5.89 30.29 5.96
CA PHE A 229 5.28 28.95 5.98
C PHE A 229 4.00 28.96 6.79
N LYS A 230 2.92 29.49 6.20
CA LYS A 230 1.58 29.30 6.75
C LYS A 230 1.17 27.86 6.45
N GLU A 231 0.89 27.08 7.48
CA GLU A 231 0.26 25.76 7.35
C GLU A 231 -1.01 25.89 6.50
N HIS A 232 -1.12 25.04 5.47
CA HIS A 232 -2.26 25.03 4.57
C HIS A 232 -3.39 24.13 5.08
N PHE A 233 -3.04 23.16 5.93
CA PHE A 233 -3.98 22.25 6.54
C PHE A 233 -3.92 22.39 8.05
N ASP A 234 -5.09 22.46 8.67
CA ASP A 234 -5.18 22.35 10.11
C ASP A 234 -4.73 20.95 10.58
N VAL A 235 -4.09 20.87 11.75
CA VAL A 235 -3.54 19.61 12.27
C VAL A 235 -4.66 18.59 12.51
N ASP A 236 -5.84 19.03 12.96
CA ASP A 236 -6.96 18.12 13.18
C ASP A 236 -7.57 17.66 11.86
N HIS A 237 -7.51 18.49 10.81
CA HIS A 237 -7.85 18.08 9.44
C HIS A 237 -6.97 16.94 8.94
N LEU A 238 -5.64 17.04 9.13
CA LEU A 238 -4.69 15.99 8.74
C LEU A 238 -4.92 14.69 9.53
N LYS A 239 -5.15 14.80 10.84
CA LYS A 239 -5.46 13.65 11.69
C LYS A 239 -6.78 12.98 11.31
N ALA A 240 -7.81 13.76 10.99
CA ALA A 240 -9.10 13.23 10.53
C ALA A 240 -8.92 12.46 9.21
N PHE A 241 -8.15 13.02 8.28
CA PHE A 241 -7.84 12.35 7.01
C PHE A 241 -7.04 11.07 7.23
N GLU A 242 -5.99 11.10 8.05
CA GLU A 242 -5.20 9.92 8.44
C GLU A 242 -6.09 8.82 9.06
N LYS A 243 -6.94 9.20 10.03
CA LYS A 243 -7.87 8.29 10.69
C LYS A 243 -8.79 7.63 9.68
N SER A 244 -9.33 8.39 8.73
CA SER A 244 -10.21 7.87 7.70
C SER A 244 -9.51 6.88 6.76
N LEU A 245 -8.24 7.10 6.40
CA LEU A 245 -7.48 6.13 5.60
C LEU A 245 -7.22 4.83 6.38
N ARG A 246 -6.98 4.92 7.70
CA ARG A 246 -6.81 3.75 8.56
C ARG A 246 -8.10 2.95 8.71
N GLU A 247 -9.23 3.62 8.91
CA GLU A 247 -10.56 2.99 8.96
C GLU A 247 -10.83 2.21 7.67
N GLU A 248 -10.55 2.81 6.50
CA GLU A 248 -10.72 2.11 5.22
C GLU A 248 -9.79 0.90 5.11
N ALA A 249 -8.53 1.02 5.57
CA ALA A 249 -7.60 -0.10 5.56
C ALA A 249 -8.10 -1.30 6.38
N MET A 250 -8.87 -1.06 7.44
CA MET A 250 -9.43 -2.08 8.32
C MET A 250 -10.74 -2.70 7.80
N LYS A 251 -11.36 -2.14 6.75
CA LYS A 251 -12.73 -2.47 6.35
C LYS A 251 -12.95 -3.95 5.99
N ASP A 252 -12.09 -4.56 5.17
CA ASP A 252 -12.30 -5.97 4.78
C ASP A 252 -12.05 -6.95 5.92
N GLN A 253 -11.27 -6.60 6.95
CA GLN A 253 -11.16 -7.47 8.14
C GLN A 253 -12.51 -7.57 8.84
N ILE A 254 -13.26 -6.47 8.87
CA ILE A 254 -14.58 -6.42 9.47
C ILE A 254 -15.58 -7.16 8.59
N GLU A 255 -15.58 -6.90 7.27
CA GLU A 255 -16.48 -7.61 6.35
C GLU A 255 -16.21 -9.12 6.35
N ASN A 256 -14.96 -9.56 6.31
CA ASN A 256 -14.60 -10.98 6.39
C ASN A 256 -14.94 -11.59 7.76
N PHE A 257 -14.73 -10.86 8.87
CA PHE A 257 -15.12 -11.31 10.21
C PHE A 257 -16.64 -11.49 10.33
N LEU A 258 -17.40 -10.57 9.71
CA LEU A 258 -18.86 -10.62 9.66
C LEU A 258 -19.37 -11.76 8.77
N VAL A 259 -18.79 -11.96 7.59
CA VAL A 259 -19.16 -13.06 6.67
C VAL A 259 -18.88 -14.41 7.32
N ALA A 260 -17.71 -14.60 7.93
CA ALA A 260 -17.38 -15.83 8.65
C ALA A 260 -18.38 -16.11 9.80
N GLY A 261 -18.84 -15.06 10.50
CA GLY A 261 -19.86 -15.22 11.54
C GLY A 261 -21.24 -15.65 11.00
N ILE A 262 -21.60 -15.21 9.80
CA ILE A 262 -22.85 -15.61 9.12
C ILE A 262 -22.75 -17.06 8.63
N GLU A 263 -21.62 -17.47 8.06
CA GLU A 263 -21.38 -18.84 7.59
C GLU A 263 -21.39 -19.84 8.74
N ASP A 264 -20.70 -19.55 9.85
CA ASP A 264 -20.74 -20.40 11.05
C ASP A 264 -22.18 -20.55 11.57
N SER A 265 -22.94 -19.45 11.61
CA SER A 265 -24.36 -19.47 12.01
C SER A 265 -25.22 -20.32 11.07
N ARG A 266 -24.92 -20.31 9.77
CA ARG A 266 -25.60 -21.11 8.75
C ARG A 266 -25.31 -22.60 8.92
N ASP A 267 -24.07 -22.96 9.19
CA ASP A 267 -23.66 -24.35 9.45
C ASP A 267 -24.28 -24.88 10.74
N TYR A 268 -24.37 -24.06 11.79
CA TYR A 268 -25.11 -24.40 13.01
C TYR A 268 -26.60 -24.65 12.74
N LEU A 269 -27.25 -23.84 11.89
CA LEU A 269 -28.64 -24.05 11.50
C LEU A 269 -28.82 -25.28 10.58
N ALA A 270 -27.82 -25.62 9.77
CA ALA A 270 -27.82 -26.79 8.91
C ALA A 270 -27.64 -28.11 9.68
N LEU A 271 -26.83 -28.10 10.76
CA LEU A 271 -26.67 -29.21 11.69
C LEU A 271 -27.91 -29.41 12.58
N GLY A 272 -28.70 -28.35 12.79
CA GLY A 272 -29.96 -28.37 13.53
C GLY A 272 -31.19 -28.92 12.78
N ARG A 273 -31.01 -29.75 11.74
CA ARG A 273 -32.12 -30.37 10.97
C ARG A 273 -32.99 -31.37 11.77
N GLY A 274 -32.84 -31.43 13.10
CA GLY A 274 -33.76 -32.09 14.02
C GLY A 274 -34.30 -31.12 15.08
N GLN A 275 -35.52 -30.62 14.88
CA GLN A 275 -36.41 -30.04 15.93
C GLN A 275 -36.04 -28.70 16.62
N VAL A 276 -35.42 -27.73 15.96
CA VAL A 276 -35.38 -26.35 16.51
C VAL A 276 -36.58 -25.54 16.00
N LYS A 277 -37.45 -25.07 16.90
CA LYS A 277 -38.58 -24.18 16.55
C LYS A 277 -38.04 -22.87 15.95
N PRO A 278 -38.66 -22.32 14.87
CA PRO A 278 -38.17 -21.13 14.17
C PRO A 278 -38.13 -19.83 15.00
N SER A 279 -38.81 -19.77 16.14
CA SER A 279 -38.66 -18.66 17.11
C SER A 279 -37.27 -18.63 17.77
N ASN A 280 -36.63 -19.79 17.94
CA ASN A 280 -35.38 -19.92 18.68
C ASN A 280 -34.14 -19.69 17.80
N SER A 281 -34.26 -19.85 16.48
CA SER A 281 -33.14 -19.62 15.54
C SER A 281 -32.76 -18.15 15.45
N ARG A 282 -33.74 -17.23 15.51
CA ARG A 282 -33.50 -15.79 15.53
C ARG A 282 -32.79 -15.35 16.82
N GLU A 283 -33.29 -15.74 17.97
CA GLU A 283 -32.67 -15.41 19.26
C GLU A 283 -31.25 -15.98 19.37
N LEU A 284 -31.02 -17.18 18.83
CA LEU A 284 -29.70 -17.79 18.81
C LEU A 284 -28.74 -17.04 17.87
N ALA A 285 -29.18 -16.66 16.67
CA ALA A 285 -28.40 -15.85 15.74
C ALA A 285 -28.06 -14.47 16.35
N GLU A 286 -29.03 -13.80 16.98
CA GLU A 286 -28.81 -12.54 17.70
C GLU A 286 -27.81 -12.72 18.85
N ARG A 287 -27.86 -13.85 19.58
CA ARG A 287 -26.93 -14.14 20.68
C ARG A 287 -25.50 -14.43 20.19
N ILE A 288 -25.34 -15.20 19.11
CA ILE A 288 -24.04 -15.45 18.47
C ILE A 288 -23.45 -14.13 17.95
N TYR A 289 -24.28 -13.30 17.32
CA TYR A 289 -23.87 -12.02 16.77
C TYR A 289 -23.45 -11.03 17.86
N ARG A 290 -24.24 -10.89 18.94
CA ARG A 290 -23.88 -10.07 20.10
C ARG A 290 -22.60 -10.55 20.77
N LYS A 291 -22.40 -11.88 20.86
CA LYS A 291 -21.16 -12.45 21.40
C LYS A 291 -19.95 -12.08 20.54
N ARG A 292 -20.04 -12.19 19.21
CA ARG A 292 -18.95 -11.79 18.30
C ARG A 292 -18.69 -10.29 18.27
N ILE A 293 -19.73 -9.46 18.37
CA ILE A 293 -19.54 -8.00 18.55
C ILE A 293 -18.77 -7.73 19.84
N ALA A 294 -19.09 -8.42 20.93
CA ALA A 294 -18.37 -8.27 22.19
C ALA A 294 -16.93 -8.80 22.14
N GLU A 295 -16.62 -9.72 21.21
CA GLU A 295 -15.27 -10.23 20.95
C GLU A 295 -14.44 -9.32 20.02
N LEU A 296 -15.07 -8.34 19.33
CA LEU A 296 -14.31 -7.33 18.60
C LEU A 296 -13.44 -6.54 19.60
N PRO A 297 -12.16 -6.28 19.30
CA PRO A 297 -11.31 -5.49 20.18
C PRO A 297 -12.00 -4.17 20.59
N THR A 298 -11.98 -3.82 21.86
CA THR A 298 -12.72 -2.67 22.44
C THR A 298 -12.47 -1.35 21.73
N ARG A 299 -11.32 -1.20 21.05
CA ARG A 299 -10.99 -0.06 20.16
C ARG A 299 -11.97 0.15 19.00
N TYR A 300 -12.80 -0.84 18.68
CA TYR A 300 -13.76 -0.83 17.57
C TYR A 300 -15.18 -0.43 17.97
N HIS A 301 -15.48 -0.31 19.27
CA HIS A 301 -16.85 -0.12 19.75
C HIS A 301 -17.43 1.29 19.50
N GLY A 302 -16.60 2.28 19.12
CA GLY A 302 -17.03 3.66 18.86
C GLY A 302 -16.80 4.15 17.42
N MET A 303 -16.33 3.31 16.50
CA MET A 303 -15.89 3.74 15.16
C MET A 303 -16.90 3.54 14.03
N TYR A 304 -18.04 2.88 14.26
CA TYR A 304 -18.88 2.46 13.13
C TYR A 304 -20.30 2.99 13.17
N VAL A 305 -20.55 3.91 12.25
CA VAL A 305 -21.87 4.32 11.82
C VAL A 305 -22.00 3.93 10.35
N ALA A 306 -22.96 3.06 10.05
CA ALA A 306 -23.29 2.66 8.69
C ALA A 306 -24.40 3.58 8.17
N VAL A 307 -24.35 3.87 6.87
CA VAL A 307 -25.44 4.60 6.21
C VAL A 307 -26.58 3.61 6.00
N GLY A 308 -27.65 3.79 6.77
CA GLY A 308 -28.89 3.03 6.65
C GLY A 308 -29.59 3.28 5.31
N PRO A 309 -30.62 2.48 4.98
CA PRO A 309 -31.37 2.61 3.72
C PRO A 309 -31.99 4.00 3.53
N ASP A 310 -32.21 4.74 4.61
CA ASP A 310 -32.76 6.10 4.61
C ASP A 310 -31.67 7.20 4.66
N ASN A 311 -30.42 6.85 4.34
CA ASN A 311 -29.24 7.72 4.46
C ASN A 311 -28.89 8.21 5.89
N ASN A 312 -29.54 7.67 6.91
CA ASN A 312 -29.23 7.98 8.30
C ASN A 312 -28.02 7.16 8.78
N MET A 313 -27.17 7.81 9.57
CA MET A 313 -26.06 7.15 10.25
C MET A 313 -26.61 6.30 11.41
N VAL A 314 -26.61 4.97 11.25
CA VAL A 314 -27.04 3.99 12.28
C VAL A 314 -25.82 3.27 12.85
N PRO A 315 -25.77 2.95 14.17
CA PRO A 315 -24.73 2.09 14.72
C PRO A 315 -24.62 0.81 13.90
N LEU A 316 -23.40 0.36 13.58
CA LEU A 316 -23.17 -0.79 12.70
C LEU A 316 -23.91 -2.05 13.18
N ALA A 317 -24.03 -2.23 14.50
CA ALA A 317 -24.81 -3.32 15.09
C ALA A 317 -26.29 -3.27 14.67
N ASP A 318 -26.90 -2.08 14.68
CA ASP A 318 -28.31 -1.88 14.32
C ASP A 318 -28.52 -2.01 12.81
N TYR A 319 -27.61 -1.47 12.00
CA TYR A 319 -27.63 -1.66 10.53
C TYR A 319 -27.55 -3.14 10.15
N MET A 320 -26.75 -3.92 10.87
CA MET A 320 -26.58 -5.35 10.62
C MET A 320 -27.78 -6.17 11.11
N LEU A 321 -28.38 -5.83 12.26
CA LEU A 321 -29.65 -6.39 12.70
C LEU A 321 -30.79 -6.07 11.72
N GLN A 322 -30.78 -4.88 11.13
CA GLN A 322 -31.75 -4.48 10.11
C GLN A 322 -31.56 -5.29 8.81
N ARG A 323 -30.32 -5.51 8.35
CA ARG A 323 -29.99 -6.42 7.23
C ARG A 323 -30.42 -7.87 7.50
N LEU A 324 -30.23 -8.35 8.72
CA LEU A 324 -30.68 -9.68 9.15
C LEU A 324 -32.20 -9.77 9.29
N SER A 325 -32.93 -8.68 9.48
CA SER A 325 -34.40 -8.69 9.45
C SER A 325 -34.96 -8.76 8.02
N ASN A 326 -34.17 -8.36 7.02
CA ASN A 326 -34.50 -8.40 5.60
C ASN A 326 -34.16 -9.75 4.92
N VAL A 327 -34.31 -10.88 5.63
CA VAL A 327 -33.97 -12.26 5.16
C VAL A 327 -34.67 -12.67 3.85
N SER A 328 -35.67 -11.92 3.36
CA SER A 328 -36.19 -12.11 2.00
C SER A 328 -35.09 -12.03 0.93
N PHE A 329 -34.04 -11.23 1.14
CA PHE A 329 -32.93 -11.08 0.18
C PHE A 329 -32.02 -12.31 0.07
N ILE A 330 -32.03 -13.21 1.05
CA ILE A 330 -31.20 -14.44 1.06
C ILE A 330 -31.96 -15.61 0.40
N ARG A 331 -33.30 -15.55 0.36
CA ARG A 331 -34.13 -16.56 -0.32
C ARG A 331 -34.00 -16.50 -1.84
N ASP A 332 -33.84 -15.31 -2.42
CA ASP A 332 -33.82 -15.10 -3.88
C ASP A 332 -32.50 -15.46 -4.57
N ARG A 333 -31.45 -15.83 -3.81
CA ARG A 333 -30.19 -16.39 -4.37
C ARG A 333 -30.06 -17.90 -4.21
N VAL A 334 -31.10 -18.57 -3.68
CA VAL A 334 -31.13 -20.02 -3.49
C VAL A 334 -32.47 -20.58 -3.98
N THR A 335 -32.71 -20.43 -5.27
CA THR A 335 -33.47 -21.41 -6.06
C THR A 335 -32.60 -21.77 -7.28
N PRO A 336 -32.42 -23.05 -7.59
CA PRO A 336 -31.59 -23.48 -8.70
C PRO A 336 -32.08 -22.96 -10.05
#